data_AF-A0A9W4VU85-F1
#
_entry.id   AF-A0A9W4VU85-F1
#
_cell.length_a   1.000
_cell.length_b   1.000
_cell.length_c   1.000
_cell.angle_alpha   90.00
_cell.angle_beta   90.00
_cell.angle_gamma   90.00
#
_symmetry.space_group_name_H-M   'P 1'
#
loop_
_entity.id
_entity.type
_entity.pdbx_description
1 polymer ?
#
loop_
_entity_poly.entity_id
_entity_poly.type
_entity_poly.pdbx_seq_one_letter_code
_entity_poly.pdbx_strand_id
1 'polypeptide(L)'
;MKKLLLTAIAGLISSASFVSLAAPDLSSGYFSTQEVLEYGRTYQVVKAQLSNTGYELQGCEQNPVYYFAQPSEQVYLFAQAQCYYSIPTDPNNMSLRTDYASVVIDIHYHQTNYLYHEGDVNVSYFTVY
;
A
#
# COMPACT_ATOMS: atom_id res chain seq x y z
N MET A 1 -49.99 45.91 -9.48
CA MET A 1 -48.63 46.49 -9.36
C MET A 1 -47.84 45.76 -8.29
N LYS A 2 -46.88 44.92 -8.67
CA LYS A 2 -45.52 44.83 -8.07
C LYS A 2 -44.79 43.66 -8.71
N LYS A 3 -43.72 44.02 -9.43
CA LYS A 3 -42.71 43.15 -10.02
C LYS A 3 -41.83 42.57 -8.91
N LEU A 4 -41.37 41.33 -9.04
CA LEU A 4 -40.11 40.86 -8.44
C LEU A 4 -39.80 39.49 -9.07
N LEU A 5 -38.91 39.36 -10.05
CA LEU A 5 -37.44 39.51 -10.09
C LEU A 5 -36.85 38.11 -10.30
N LEU A 6 -36.40 37.86 -11.54
CA LEU A 6 -35.64 36.68 -11.93
C LEU A 6 -34.40 36.54 -11.05
N THR A 7 -34.13 35.33 -10.58
CA THR A 7 -32.79 34.90 -10.17
C THR A 7 -32.58 33.50 -10.73
N ALA A 8 -32.04 33.44 -11.94
CA ALA A 8 -31.54 32.20 -12.54
C ALA A 8 -30.14 31.95 -11.95
N ILE A 9 -30.06 31.02 -11.00
CA ILE A 9 -28.77 30.53 -10.48
C ILE A 9 -28.31 29.44 -11.44
N ALA A 10 -27.56 29.82 -12.47
CA ALA A 10 -26.78 28.90 -13.28
C ALA A 10 -25.44 28.64 -12.57
N GLY A 11 -25.44 27.66 -11.66
CA GLY A 11 -24.23 27.16 -11.01
C GLY A 11 -23.84 25.82 -11.63
N LEU A 12 -22.71 25.79 -12.32
CA LEU A 12 -22.13 24.64 -13.00
C LEU A 12 -22.08 23.41 -12.07
N ILE A 13 -22.82 22.37 -12.41
CA ILE A 13 -22.57 21.02 -11.89
C ILE A 13 -21.28 20.58 -12.55
N SER A 14 -20.16 20.75 -11.84
CA SER A 14 -18.91 20.12 -12.23
C SER A 14 -19.13 18.62 -12.09
N SER A 15 -19.40 17.95 -13.21
CA SER A 15 -19.41 16.50 -13.29
C SER A 15 -17.99 16.04 -13.00
N ALA A 16 -17.69 15.82 -11.72
CA ALA A 16 -16.55 15.02 -11.31
C ALA A 16 -16.69 13.70 -12.05
N SER A 17 -15.89 13.51 -13.08
CA SER A 17 -15.74 12.23 -13.73
C SER A 17 -15.12 11.33 -12.67
N PHE A 18 -15.96 10.60 -11.95
CA PHE A 18 -15.51 9.40 -11.27
C PHE A 18 -15.02 8.51 -12.41
N VAL A 19 -13.70 8.53 -12.67
CA VAL A 19 -13.06 7.39 -13.31
C VAL A 19 -13.41 6.25 -12.36
N SER A 20 -14.41 5.47 -12.74
CA SER A 20 -14.66 4.18 -12.14
C SER A 20 -13.43 3.36 -12.51
N LEU A 21 -12.36 3.51 -11.72
CA LEU A 21 -11.30 2.52 -11.64
C LEU A 21 -12.04 1.24 -11.34
N ALA A 22 -12.21 0.40 -12.37
CA ALA A 22 -12.72 -0.94 -12.17
C ALA A 22 -11.92 -1.49 -11.00
N ALA A 23 -12.60 -1.88 -9.92
CA ALA A 23 -11.94 -2.51 -8.79
C ALA A 23 -11.06 -3.59 -9.40
N PRO A 24 -9.72 -3.52 -9.25
CA PRO A 24 -8.84 -4.47 -9.90
C PRO A 24 -9.35 -5.85 -9.51
N ASP A 25 -9.46 -6.75 -10.48
CA ASP A 25 -9.81 -8.13 -10.18
C ASP A 25 -8.65 -8.74 -9.38
N LEU A 26 -8.70 -8.55 -8.06
CA LEU A 26 -7.68 -8.95 -7.09
C LEU A 26 -7.41 -10.46 -7.12
N SER A 27 -8.27 -11.24 -7.77
CA SER A 27 -8.13 -12.68 -7.91
C SER A 27 -7.17 -13.09 -9.03
N SER A 28 -6.95 -12.22 -10.03
CA SER A 28 -6.07 -12.50 -11.18
C SER A 28 -4.65 -11.91 -11.05
N GLY A 29 -4.45 -10.93 -10.16
CA GLY A 29 -3.16 -10.30 -9.87
C GLY A 29 -3.21 -8.77 -9.96
N TYR A 30 -2.04 -8.13 -9.96
CA TYR A 30 -1.87 -6.67 -9.95
C TYR A 30 -1.02 -6.22 -11.14
N PHE A 31 -1.25 -5.02 -11.68
CA PHE A 31 -0.49 -4.50 -12.82
C PHE A 31 0.85 -3.89 -12.43
N SER A 32 1.06 -3.60 -11.15
CA SER A 32 2.32 -3.07 -10.64
C SER A 32 2.66 -3.61 -9.26
N THR A 33 3.94 -3.53 -8.91
CA THR A 33 4.41 -3.82 -7.55
C THR A 33 3.80 -2.85 -6.52
N GLN A 34 3.47 -1.63 -6.91
CA GLN A 34 2.83 -0.65 -6.04
C GLN A 34 1.40 -1.06 -5.66
N GLU A 35 0.63 -1.58 -6.63
CA GLU A 35 -0.70 -2.12 -6.36
C GLU A 35 -0.68 -3.32 -5.43
N VAL A 36 0.38 -4.15 -5.48
CA VAL A 36 0.58 -5.23 -4.49
C VAL A 36 0.68 -4.65 -3.07
N LEU A 37 1.39 -3.53 -2.89
CA LEU A 37 1.51 -2.90 -1.56
C LEU A 37 0.23 -2.15 -1.14
N GLU A 38 -0.55 -1.65 -2.09
CA GLU A 38 -1.78 -0.91 -1.80
C GLU A 38 -2.98 -1.83 -1.54
N TYR A 39 -3.03 -2.97 -2.22
CA TYR A 39 -4.20 -3.84 -2.26
C TYR A 39 -3.90 -5.31 -1.90
N GLY A 40 -2.64 -5.66 -1.62
CA GLY A 40 -2.21 -6.98 -1.14
C GLY A 40 -2.96 -7.37 0.12
N ARG A 41 -3.72 -8.46 0.06
CA ARG A 41 -4.69 -8.81 1.11
C ARG A 41 -4.00 -9.07 2.45
N THR A 42 -2.89 -9.80 2.43
CA THR A 42 -2.17 -10.19 3.64
C THR A 42 -1.51 -8.97 4.27
N TYR A 43 -0.85 -8.15 3.46
CA TYR A 43 -0.24 -6.93 3.92
C TYR A 43 -1.27 -5.92 4.46
N GLN A 44 -2.44 -5.77 3.84
CA GLN A 44 -3.48 -4.89 4.39
C GLN A 44 -3.95 -5.34 5.78
N VAL A 45 -4.03 -6.65 6.04
CA VAL A 45 -4.35 -7.17 7.37
C VAL A 45 -3.24 -6.85 8.37
N VAL A 46 -1.97 -7.09 8.00
CA VAL A 46 -0.81 -6.75 8.84
C VAL A 46 -0.74 -5.26 9.14
N LYS A 47 -0.92 -4.42 8.12
CA LYS A 47 -0.94 -2.96 8.24
C LYS A 47 -2.03 -2.48 9.19
N ALA A 48 -3.23 -3.06 9.09
CA ALA A 48 -4.32 -2.76 10.01
C ALA A 48 -4.01 -3.19 11.44
N GLN A 49 -3.41 -4.37 11.65
CA GLN A 49 -2.99 -4.83 12.97
C GLN A 49 -1.93 -3.91 13.59
N LEU A 50 -0.89 -3.55 12.83
CA LEU A 50 0.16 -2.64 13.28
C LEU A 50 -0.43 -1.27 13.69
N SER A 51 -1.28 -0.69 12.83
CA SER A 51 -1.98 0.56 13.12
C SER A 51 -2.82 0.49 14.39
N ASN A 52 -3.59 -0.58 14.58
CA ASN A 52 -4.40 -0.80 15.79
C ASN A 52 -3.57 -0.94 17.07
N THR A 53 -2.28 -1.30 16.94
CA THR A 53 -1.32 -1.40 18.05
C THR A 53 -0.46 -0.15 18.23
N GLY A 54 -0.73 0.93 17.49
CA GLY A 54 -0.05 2.22 17.63
C GLY A 54 1.24 2.36 16.81
N TYR A 55 1.54 1.40 15.93
CA TYR A 55 2.65 1.52 14.99
C TYR A 55 2.25 2.38 13.80
N GLU A 56 3.08 3.37 13.48
CA GLU A 56 2.91 4.24 12.33
C GLU A 56 3.93 3.91 11.23
N LEU A 57 3.46 3.88 9.97
CA LEU A 57 4.32 3.65 8.82
C LEU A 57 5.29 4.82 8.65
N GLN A 58 6.58 4.51 8.65
CA GLN A 58 7.66 5.48 8.42
C GLN A 58 8.05 5.54 6.94
N GLY A 59 8.00 4.41 6.25
CA GLY A 59 8.31 4.32 4.82
C GLY A 59 8.35 2.88 4.33
N CYS A 60 8.34 2.73 3.00
CA CYS A 60 8.53 1.45 2.34
C CYS A 60 9.56 1.60 1.22
N GLU A 61 10.47 0.64 1.13
CA GLU A 61 11.46 0.55 0.07
C GLU A 61 11.22 -0.72 -0.73
N GLN A 62 11.36 -0.65 -2.05
CA GLN A 62 11.23 -1.81 -2.93
C GLN A 62 12.60 -2.17 -3.51
N ASN A 63 12.99 -3.42 -3.32
CA ASN A 63 14.25 -3.98 -3.78
C ASN A 63 13.97 -5.01 -4.89
N PRO A 64 14.17 -4.66 -6.17
CA PRO A 64 14.01 -5.61 -7.26
C PRO A 64 15.06 -6.72 -7.17
N VAL A 65 14.68 -7.94 -7.53
CA VAL A 65 15.61 -9.07 -7.61
C VAL A 65 16.26 -9.07 -8.99
N TYR A 66 17.58 -8.88 -9.01
CA TYR A 66 18.35 -8.88 -10.25
C TYR A 66 18.80 -10.30 -10.60
N TYR A 67 18.14 -10.88 -11.60
CA TYR A 67 18.58 -12.14 -12.19
C TYR A 67 19.59 -11.91 -13.31
N PHE A 68 20.60 -12.78 -13.39
CA PHE A 68 21.58 -12.76 -14.48
C PHE A 68 20.95 -13.08 -15.85
N ALA A 69 19.88 -13.88 -15.87
CA ALA A 69 19.06 -14.19 -17.04
C ALA A 69 17.59 -14.27 -16.62
N GLN A 70 16.65 -14.14 -17.57
CA GLN A 70 15.23 -14.28 -17.27
C GLN A 70 14.95 -15.65 -16.64
N PRO A 71 14.26 -15.70 -15.48
CA PRO A 71 13.88 -16.97 -14.86
C PRO A 71 13.06 -17.85 -15.80
N SER A 72 13.24 -19.16 -15.72
CA SER A 72 12.52 -20.13 -16.56
C SER A 72 11.13 -20.48 -15.99
N GLU A 73 10.93 -20.17 -14.72
CA GLU A 73 9.72 -20.41 -13.96
C GLU A 73 8.60 -19.48 -14.42
N GLN A 74 7.38 -20.03 -14.53
CA GLN A 74 6.18 -19.26 -14.89
C GLN A 74 5.90 -18.13 -13.88
N VAL A 75 6.23 -18.37 -12.62
CA VAL A 75 6.14 -17.43 -11.51
C VAL A 75 7.48 -17.35 -10.82
N TYR A 76 8.01 -16.15 -10.62
CA TYR A 76 9.29 -15.94 -9.92
C TYR A 76 9.24 -14.70 -9.03
N LEU A 77 10.12 -14.64 -8.03
CA LEU A 77 10.26 -13.50 -7.12
C LEU A 77 10.80 -12.29 -7.88
N PHE A 78 9.98 -11.27 -8.07
CA PHE A 78 10.36 -10.09 -8.85
C PHE A 78 11.03 -9.02 -8.00
N ALA A 79 10.48 -8.78 -6.80
CA ALA A 79 10.98 -7.78 -5.86
C ALA A 79 10.61 -8.16 -4.44
N GLN A 80 11.29 -7.54 -3.47
CA GLN A 80 10.87 -7.53 -2.07
C GLN A 80 10.63 -6.10 -1.64
N ALA A 81 9.48 -5.83 -1.04
CA ALA A 81 9.23 -4.56 -0.37
C ALA A 81 9.51 -4.69 1.12
N GLN A 82 10.21 -3.72 1.69
CA GLN A 82 10.46 -3.63 3.11
C GLN A 82 9.84 -2.34 3.64
N CYS A 83 8.83 -2.49 4.49
CA CYS A 83 8.13 -1.39 5.14
C CYS A 83 8.54 -1.30 6.61
N TYR A 84 8.85 -0.08 7.05
CA TYR A 84 9.29 0.20 8.41
C TYR A 84 8.21 0.95 9.17
N TYR A 85 8.00 0.53 10.41
CA TYR A 85 7.04 1.11 11.33
C TYR A 85 7.69 1.41 12.66
N SER A 86 7.19 2.43 13.34
CA SER A 86 7.59 2.75 14.72
C SER A 86 6.41 3.27 15.51
N ILE A 87 6.43 3.06 16.82
CA ILE A 87 5.52 3.76 17.73
C ILE A 87 6.09 5.17 17.96
N PRO A 88 5.33 6.25 17.70
CA PRO A 88 5.79 7.60 17.98
C PRO A 88 6.19 7.75 19.45
N THR A 89 7.36 8.31 19.71
CA THR A 89 7.79 8.62 21.07
C THR A 89 6.94 9.79 21.58
N ASP A 90 6.30 9.64 22.74
CA ASP A 90 5.60 10.76 23.38
C ASP A 90 6.63 11.85 23.72
N PRO A 91 6.51 13.08 23.18
CA PRO A 91 7.47 14.15 23.42
C PRO A 91 7.57 14.55 24.90
N ASN A 92 6.61 14.16 25.75
CA ASN A 92 6.63 14.40 27.20
C ASN A 92 7.19 13.22 27.99
N ASN A 93 7.50 12.10 27.34
CA ASN A 93 8.03 10.90 27.95
C ASN A 93 9.52 10.78 27.60
N MET A 94 10.40 10.89 28.62
CA MET A 94 11.86 10.72 28.45
C MET A 94 12.29 9.26 28.25
N SER A 95 11.38 8.37 27.88
CA SER A 95 11.69 7.00 27.53
C SER A 95 12.54 6.98 26.26
N LEU A 96 13.80 6.53 26.37
CA LEU A 96 14.67 6.25 25.23
C LEU A 96 14.27 4.97 24.47
N ARG A 97 13.22 4.29 24.94
CA ARG A 97 12.69 3.10 24.29
C ARG A 97 11.85 3.47 23.07
N THR A 98 12.28 3.01 21.89
CA THR A 98 11.47 3.05 20.67
C THR A 98 11.22 1.64 20.17
N ASP A 99 9.95 1.29 20.00
CA ASP A 99 9.52 0.02 19.43
C ASP A 99 9.32 0.18 17.92
N TYR A 100 9.88 -0.76 17.16
CA TYR A 100 9.84 -0.79 15.70
C TYR A 100 9.24 -2.11 15.21
N ALA A 101 8.69 -2.06 14.00
CA ALA A 101 8.34 -3.25 13.24
C ALA A 101 8.86 -3.12 11.80
N SER A 102 9.35 -4.21 11.23
CA SER A 102 9.69 -4.33 9.81
C SER A 102 8.79 -5.37 9.18
N VAL A 103 8.16 -5.01 8.07
CA VAL A 103 7.33 -5.90 7.27
C VAL A 103 8.03 -6.12 5.93
N VAL A 104 8.38 -7.37 5.63
CA VAL A 104 8.95 -7.77 4.35
C VAL A 104 7.86 -8.47 3.54
N ILE A 105 7.65 -8.01 2.31
CA ILE A 105 6.61 -8.48 1.41
C ILE A 105 7.28 -8.96 0.14
N ASP A 106 7.15 -10.24 -0.14
CA ASP A 106 7.58 -10.80 -1.41
C ASP A 106 6.60 -10.42 -2.52
N ILE A 107 7.13 -9.97 -3.65
CA ILE A 107 6.34 -9.62 -4.83
C ILE A 107 6.79 -10.53 -5.95
N HIS A 108 5.92 -11.45 -6.34
CA HIS A 108 6.20 -12.36 -7.43
C HIS A 108 5.58 -11.83 -8.73
N TYR A 109 6.16 -12.22 -9.87
CA TYR A 109 5.68 -11.88 -11.21
C TYR A 109 5.31 -13.13 -11.99
N HIS A 110 4.16 -13.11 -12.65
CA HIS A 110 3.62 -14.20 -13.45
C HIS A 110 3.82 -13.92 -14.95
N GLN A 111 4.71 -14.67 -15.59
CA GLN A 111 5.15 -14.40 -16.97
C GLN A 111 4.02 -14.48 -18.01
N THR A 112 3.11 -15.44 -17.88
CA THR A 112 2.04 -15.66 -18.88
C THR A 112 0.97 -14.56 -18.87
N ASN A 113 0.64 -14.05 -17.68
CA ASN A 113 -0.46 -13.12 -17.49
C ASN A 113 0.03 -11.67 -17.38
N TYR A 114 1.35 -11.46 -17.24
CA TYR A 114 1.98 -10.15 -17.09
C TYR A 114 1.48 -9.40 -15.85
N LEU A 115 1.27 -10.13 -14.76
CA LEU A 115 0.72 -9.61 -13.50
C LEU A 115 1.67 -9.93 -12.34
N TYR A 116 1.61 -9.07 -11.33
CA TYR A 116 2.27 -9.23 -10.05
C TYR A 116 1.29 -9.81 -9.03
N HIS A 117 1.81 -10.42 -7.98
CA HIS A 117 1.02 -10.95 -6.86
C HIS A 117 1.84 -10.93 -5.58
N GLU A 118 1.12 -10.73 -4.49
CA GLU A 118 1.63 -10.82 -3.12
C GLU A 118 2.09 -12.25 -2.86
N GLY A 119 3.33 -12.41 -2.42
CA GLY A 119 3.88 -13.64 -1.87
C GLY A 119 3.78 -13.66 -0.35
N ASP A 120 4.85 -14.09 0.30
CA ASP A 120 4.93 -14.13 1.75
C ASP A 120 5.03 -12.71 2.34
N VAL A 121 4.35 -12.51 3.47
CA VAL A 121 4.40 -11.27 4.26
C VAL A 121 4.92 -11.61 5.65
N ASN A 122 6.15 -11.20 5.94
CA ASN A 122 6.84 -11.50 7.18
C ASN A 122 6.96 -10.25 8.04
N VAL A 123 6.62 -10.36 9.32
CA VAL A 123 6.68 -9.27 10.29
C VAL A 123 7.74 -9.57 11.33
N SER A 124 8.63 -8.61 11.58
CA SER A 124 9.65 -8.66 12.63
C SER A 124 9.52 -7.45 13.55
N TYR A 125 9.64 -7.68 14.85
CA TYR A 125 9.55 -6.63 15.87
C TYR A 125 10.89 -6.46 16.56
N PHE A 126 11.28 -5.22 16.87
CA PHE A 126 12.50 -4.94 17.62
C PHE A 126 12.36 -3.66 18.43
N THR A 127 13.12 -3.57 19.51
CA THR A 127 13.13 -2.43 20.44
C THR A 127 14.55 -1.89 20.55
N VAL A 128 14.70 -0.57 20.47
CA VAL A 128 15.98 0.13 20.73
C VAL A 128 15.85 0.91 22.03
N TYR A 129 16.94 1.00 22.80
CA TYR A 129 17.06 1.67 24.11
C TYR A 129 18.15 2.74 24.09
#